data_AF-A0A1M5NCT7-F1
#
_entry.id   AF-A0A1M5NCT7-F1
#
_cell.length_a   1.000
_cell.length_b   1.000
_cell.length_c   1.000
_cell.angle_alpha   90.00
_cell.angle_beta   90.00
_cell.angle_gamma   90.00
#
_symmetry.space_group_name_H-M   'P 1'
#
loop_
_entity.id
_entity.type
_entity.pdbx_description
1 polymer ?
#
loop_
_entity_poly.entity_id
_entity_poly.type
_entity_poly.pdbx_seq_one_letter_code
_entity_poly.pdbx_strand_id
1 'polypeptide(L)'
;MGRFPRDSSRARGTRTRAARRVRRFWLVAITVGPVVFLLAALLKPADPRLYEGSTDRPLGYVLEWFRLKSPPCEAEVEGLRYYFDDAWMDTMYLRFEAPERCVREFLVQFGRSGEGFDWERKRREPLTGSSWWKAREFGWLADPAKEYVLAGGDTSRRTHFEVALDPGGPRVLVYLHGYRA
;
A
#
# COMPACT_ATOMS: atom_id res chain seq x y z
N MET A 1 -93.95 -30.11 10.03
CA MET A 1 -94.18 -29.41 11.32
C MET A 1 -92.93 -29.64 12.18
N GLY A 2 -92.30 -28.69 12.85
CA GLY A 2 -92.57 -27.27 13.05
C GLY A 2 -91.26 -26.51 13.30
N ARG A 3 -91.33 -25.19 13.16
CA ARG A 3 -90.22 -24.23 13.27
C ARG A 3 -90.09 -23.66 14.69
N PHE A 4 -88.90 -23.05 14.91
CA PHE A 4 -88.58 -21.85 15.71
C PHE A 4 -88.17 -22.05 17.19
N PRO A 5 -87.51 -21.06 17.84
CA PRO A 5 -86.38 -20.20 17.41
C PRO A 5 -85.35 -19.90 18.54
N ARG A 6 -84.33 -19.09 18.21
CA ARG A 6 -83.67 -17.97 18.97
C ARG A 6 -82.17 -18.04 19.33
N ASP A 7 -81.48 -16.97 18.91
CA ASP A 7 -80.50 -16.08 19.59
C ASP A 7 -79.44 -16.72 20.51
N SER A 8 -78.12 -16.49 20.41
CA SER A 8 -77.33 -15.24 20.42
C SER A 8 -75.85 -15.69 20.58
N SER A 9 -74.79 -15.07 20.04
CA SER A 9 -73.96 -14.06 20.72
C SER A 9 -72.50 -14.08 20.19
N ARG A 10 -71.90 -12.87 20.19
CA ARG A 10 -70.51 -12.39 19.97
C ARG A 10 -69.30 -13.36 20.08
N ALA A 11 -68.27 -13.11 19.25
CA ALA A 11 -66.91 -12.61 19.61
C ALA A 11 -65.85 -13.02 18.54
N ARG A 12 -65.32 -12.10 17.73
CA ARG A 12 -64.05 -11.34 17.92
C ARG A 12 -62.81 -12.23 18.09
N GLY A 13 -61.90 -12.24 17.09
CA GLY A 13 -60.63 -12.96 17.17
C GLY A 13 -59.65 -12.74 16.03
N THR A 14 -59.43 -11.49 15.61
CA THR A 14 -58.32 -11.08 14.72
C THR A 14 -56.97 -11.31 15.40
N ARG A 15 -56.30 -12.46 15.22
CA ARG A 15 -54.94 -12.65 15.76
C ARG A 15 -54.14 -13.81 15.15
N THR A 16 -53.98 -13.88 13.83
CA THR A 16 -53.14 -14.95 13.23
C THR A 16 -52.26 -14.52 12.05
N ARG A 17 -52.02 -13.22 11.83
CA ARG A 17 -51.13 -12.76 10.73
C ARG A 17 -49.82 -12.09 11.17
N ALA A 18 -49.64 -11.74 12.45
CA ALA A 18 -48.44 -11.03 12.91
C ALA A 18 -47.24 -11.96 13.22
N ALA A 19 -47.46 -13.21 13.62
CA ALA A 19 -46.39 -14.07 14.14
C ALA A 19 -45.42 -14.64 13.09
N ARG A 20 -45.82 -14.72 11.80
CA ARG A 20 -44.96 -15.30 10.74
C ARG A 20 -43.96 -14.32 10.12
N ARG A 21 -44.18 -13.01 10.23
CA ARG A 21 -43.28 -11.99 9.63
C ARG A 21 -42.02 -11.74 10.45
N VAL A 22 -42.09 -11.83 11.77
CA VAL A 22 -40.95 -11.52 12.65
C VAL A 22 -39.86 -12.59 12.54
N ARG A 23 -40.23 -13.87 12.39
CA ARG A 23 -39.27 -14.99 12.35
C ARG A 23 -38.41 -15.03 11.07
N ARG A 24 -38.88 -14.45 9.95
CA ARG A 24 -38.10 -14.35 8.70
C ARG A 24 -37.03 -13.26 8.75
N PHE A 25 -37.26 -12.19 9.51
CA PHE A 25 -36.29 -11.10 9.63
C PHE A 25 -35.04 -11.51 10.43
N TRP A 26 -35.23 -12.32 11.48
CA TRP A 26 -34.11 -12.79 12.31
C TRP A 26 -33.15 -13.74 11.59
N LEU A 27 -33.65 -14.57 10.67
CA LEU A 27 -32.78 -15.49 9.91
C LEU A 27 -31.90 -14.77 8.88
N VAL A 28 -32.37 -13.68 8.26
CA VAL A 28 -31.58 -12.90 7.29
C VAL A 28 -30.46 -12.11 7.98
N ALA A 29 -30.72 -11.56 9.16
CA ALA A 29 -29.70 -10.83 9.93
C ALA A 29 -28.54 -11.74 10.38
N ILE A 30 -28.84 -12.98 10.77
CA ILE A 30 -27.83 -13.96 11.23
C ILE A 30 -26.94 -14.45 10.07
N THR A 31 -27.40 -14.44 8.82
CA THR A 31 -26.58 -14.85 7.67
C THR A 31 -25.78 -13.70 7.05
N VAL A 32 -26.30 -12.46 7.06
CA VAL A 32 -25.61 -11.32 6.44
C VAL A 32 -24.49 -10.77 7.32
N GLY A 33 -24.69 -10.70 8.64
CA GLY A 33 -23.68 -10.20 9.57
C GLY A 33 -22.32 -10.92 9.49
N PRO A 34 -22.28 -12.27 9.51
CA PRO A 34 -21.03 -13.02 9.40
C PRO A 34 -20.36 -12.88 8.04
N VAL A 35 -21.13 -12.80 6.94
CA VAL A 35 -20.57 -12.61 5.58
C VAL A 35 -19.94 -11.24 5.43
N VAL A 36 -20.58 -10.18 5.95
CA VAL A 36 -20.02 -8.83 5.95
C VAL A 36 -18.80 -8.74 6.87
N PHE A 37 -18.81 -9.41 8.02
CA PHE A 37 -17.66 -9.45 8.94
C PHE A 37 -16.48 -10.26 8.35
N LEU A 38 -16.74 -11.37 7.66
CA LEU A 38 -15.74 -12.15 6.92
C LEU A 38 -15.15 -11.34 5.75
N LEU A 39 -15.98 -10.62 4.99
CA LEU A 39 -15.52 -9.72 3.94
C LEU A 39 -14.68 -8.57 4.52
N ALA A 40 -15.11 -7.96 5.63
CA ALA A 40 -14.35 -6.90 6.30
C ALA A 40 -13.03 -7.40 6.91
N ALA A 41 -13.00 -8.64 7.41
CA ALA A 41 -11.77 -9.25 7.94
C ALA A 41 -10.79 -9.69 6.84
N LEU A 42 -11.29 -10.02 5.64
CA LEU A 42 -10.48 -10.21 4.43
C LEU A 42 -9.99 -8.88 3.84
N LEU A 43 -10.72 -7.79 4.07
CA LEU A 43 -10.40 -6.43 3.65
C LEU A 43 -9.64 -5.67 4.75
N LYS A 44 -8.51 -6.20 5.23
CA LYS A 44 -7.51 -5.26 5.76
C LYS A 44 -7.17 -4.32 4.60
N PRO A 45 -7.33 -3.00 4.74
CA PRO A 45 -6.95 -2.11 3.66
C PRO A 45 -5.45 -2.26 3.47
N ALA A 46 -5.06 -2.94 2.39
CA ALA A 46 -3.70 -2.91 1.90
C ALA A 46 -3.27 -1.44 1.84
N ASP A 47 -2.06 -1.15 2.27
CA ASP A 47 -1.54 0.22 2.27
C ASP A 47 -1.78 0.84 0.88
N PRO A 48 -2.53 1.96 0.76
CA PRO A 48 -2.91 2.50 -0.53
C PRO A 48 -1.71 2.95 -1.38
N ARG A 49 -0.53 3.04 -0.76
CA ARG A 49 0.75 3.36 -1.42
C ARG A 49 1.38 2.14 -2.10
N LEU A 50 0.90 0.93 -1.81
CA LEU A 50 1.43 -0.31 -2.34
C LEU A 50 1.19 -0.41 -3.86
N TYR A 51 2.15 -0.98 -4.59
CA TYR A 51 1.93 -1.41 -5.97
C TYR A 51 1.20 -2.76 -6.01
N GLU A 52 0.46 -2.99 -7.09
CA GLU A 52 -0.17 -4.28 -7.35
C GLU A 52 0.89 -5.40 -7.46
N GLY A 53 0.58 -6.58 -6.93
CA GLY A 53 1.48 -7.73 -6.90
C GLY A 53 2.59 -7.67 -5.85
N SER A 54 2.59 -6.67 -4.98
CA SER A 54 3.47 -6.62 -3.80
C SER A 54 2.97 -7.54 -2.69
N THR A 55 3.89 -8.07 -1.88
CA THR A 55 3.55 -8.73 -0.62
C THR A 55 2.89 -7.71 0.31
N ASP A 56 1.75 -8.07 0.91
CA ASP A 56 0.94 -7.20 1.77
C ASP A 56 1.63 -6.98 3.13
N ARG A 57 2.52 -5.98 3.16
CA ARG A 57 3.22 -5.51 4.36
C ARG A 57 3.11 -3.99 4.43
N PRO A 58 2.88 -3.41 5.62
CA PRO A 58 2.83 -1.96 5.77
C PRO A 58 4.21 -1.33 5.52
N LEU A 59 4.25 -0.08 5.05
CA LEU A 59 5.51 0.58 4.71
C LEU A 59 6.51 0.61 5.86
N GLY A 60 6.04 0.83 7.09
CA GLY A 60 6.90 0.84 8.27
C GLY A 60 7.64 -0.49 8.48
N TYR A 61 6.96 -1.62 8.23
CA TYR A 61 7.59 -2.94 8.26
C TYR A 61 8.67 -3.07 7.19
N VAL A 62 8.37 -2.63 5.96
CA VAL A 62 9.32 -2.69 4.85
C VAL A 62 10.56 -1.83 5.15
N LEU A 63 10.38 -0.58 5.57
CA LEU A 63 11.49 0.29 5.93
C LEU A 63 12.35 -0.32 7.06
N GLU A 64 11.73 -0.87 8.10
CA GLU A 64 12.43 -1.57 9.18
C GLU A 64 13.20 -2.81 8.68
N TRP A 65 12.58 -3.62 7.81
CA TRP A 65 13.18 -4.82 7.22
C TRP A 65 14.47 -4.52 6.46
N PHE A 66 14.52 -3.36 5.80
CA PHE A 66 15.68 -2.85 5.06
C PHE A 66 16.55 -1.90 5.90
N ARG A 67 16.28 -1.76 7.20
CA ARG A 67 17.01 -0.84 8.11
C ARG A 67 17.11 0.58 7.57
N LEU A 68 16.04 1.01 6.91
CA LEU A 68 15.91 2.32 6.31
C LEU A 68 14.99 3.16 7.20
N LYS A 69 15.31 4.44 7.40
CA LYS A 69 14.35 5.38 8.02
C LYS A 69 13.49 6.00 6.93
N SER A 70 12.33 6.50 7.31
CA SER A 70 11.53 7.31 6.40
C SER A 70 12.31 8.58 5.97
N PRO A 71 11.98 9.14 4.79
CA PRO A 71 12.55 10.41 4.37
C PRO A 71 12.30 11.48 5.44
N PRO A 72 13.32 12.28 5.81
CA PRO A 72 13.08 13.48 6.60
C PRO A 72 12.12 14.37 5.81
N CYS A 73 11.25 15.10 6.51
CA CYS A 73 10.13 15.84 5.91
C CYS A 73 8.96 14.98 5.39
N GLU A 74 8.48 13.96 6.11
CA GLU A 74 7.32 13.14 5.67
C GLU A 74 6.10 13.96 5.22
N ALA A 75 5.82 15.09 5.86
CA ALA A 75 4.73 15.99 5.49
C ALA A 75 4.91 16.65 4.11
N GLU A 76 6.15 16.71 3.63
CA GLU A 76 6.54 17.22 2.32
C GLU A 76 6.90 16.08 1.37
N VAL A 77 6.51 14.83 1.64
CA VAL A 77 6.68 13.72 0.70
C VAL A 77 5.39 13.52 -0.08
N GLU A 78 5.50 13.55 -1.40
CA GLU A 78 4.37 13.35 -2.31
C GLU A 78 4.56 12.10 -3.17
N GLY A 79 3.44 11.52 -3.62
CA GLY A 79 3.46 10.39 -4.55
C GLY A 79 4.17 9.14 -4.03
N LEU A 80 4.30 9.00 -2.71
CA LEU A 80 4.95 7.88 -2.06
C LEU A 80 4.27 6.56 -2.45
N ARG A 81 5.00 5.70 -3.16
CA ARG A 81 4.57 4.36 -3.53
C ARG A 81 5.68 3.35 -3.34
N TYR A 82 5.33 2.12 -3.01
CA TYR A 82 6.32 1.07 -2.79
C TYR A 82 5.85 -0.32 -3.19
N TYR A 83 6.83 -1.18 -3.46
CA TYR A 83 6.68 -2.60 -3.74
C TYR A 83 7.64 -3.36 -2.84
N PHE A 84 7.21 -4.52 -2.34
CA PHE A 84 8.00 -5.42 -1.54
C PHE A 84 7.72 -6.86 -1.98
N ASP A 85 8.79 -7.65 -2.13
CA ASP A 85 8.75 -9.07 -2.47
C ASP A 85 9.75 -9.83 -1.59
N ASP A 86 9.22 -10.68 -0.72
CA ASP A 86 9.96 -11.55 0.21
C ASP A 86 10.32 -12.92 -0.37
N ALA A 87 9.93 -13.22 -1.61
CA ALA A 87 10.28 -14.47 -2.28
C ALA A 87 11.62 -14.39 -3.04
N TRP A 88 12.00 -13.19 -3.54
CA TRP A 88 13.19 -13.00 -4.37
C TRP A 88 14.17 -11.98 -3.78
N MET A 89 15.22 -12.49 -3.10
CA MET A 89 16.30 -11.70 -2.48
C MET A 89 15.83 -10.59 -1.52
N ASP A 90 14.63 -10.71 -0.95
CA ASP A 90 13.95 -9.63 -0.24
C ASP A 90 14.12 -8.29 -0.96
N THR A 91 13.38 -8.08 -2.04
CA THR A 91 13.50 -6.89 -2.88
C THR A 91 12.45 -5.85 -2.51
N MET A 92 12.83 -4.57 -2.53
CA MET A 92 11.89 -3.46 -2.45
C MET A 92 12.14 -2.40 -3.51
N TYR A 93 11.06 -1.74 -3.92
CA TYR A 93 11.10 -0.52 -4.72
C TYR A 93 10.33 0.57 -3.98
N LEU A 94 10.87 1.78 -3.97
CA LEU A 94 10.25 2.95 -3.35
C LEU A 94 10.34 4.13 -4.32
N ARG A 95 9.22 4.83 -4.54
CA ARG A 95 9.16 6.09 -5.31
C ARG A 95 8.52 7.16 -4.47
N PHE A 96 9.09 8.37 -4.49
CA PHE A 96 8.45 9.55 -3.93
C PHE A 96 9.03 10.85 -4.52
N GLU A 97 8.34 11.96 -4.27
CA GLU A 97 8.77 13.31 -4.66
C GLU A 97 8.90 14.19 -3.42
N ALA A 98 10.08 14.80 -3.25
CA ALA A 98 10.36 15.65 -2.10
C ALA A 98 11.26 16.84 -2.48
N PRO A 99 11.29 17.91 -1.66
CA PRO A 99 12.26 18.98 -1.82
C PRO A 99 13.69 18.44 -1.78
N GLU A 100 14.58 19.07 -2.55
CA GLU A 100 15.98 18.64 -2.67
C GLU A 100 16.69 18.51 -1.31
N ARG A 101 16.40 19.41 -0.36
CA ARG A 101 16.93 19.34 1.02
C ARG A 101 16.59 18.01 1.72
N CYS A 102 15.35 17.55 1.57
CA CYS A 102 14.86 16.33 2.22
C CYS A 102 15.46 15.10 1.55
N VAL A 103 15.62 15.14 0.23
CA VAL A 103 16.30 14.08 -0.53
C VAL A 103 17.78 14.01 -0.16
N ARG A 104 18.47 15.14 -0.03
CA ARG A 104 19.87 15.19 0.45
C ARG A 104 20.02 14.52 1.81
N GLU A 105 19.20 14.89 2.79
CA GLU A 105 19.26 14.30 4.13
C GLU A 105 18.86 12.81 4.14
N PHE A 106 17.88 12.41 3.34
CA PHE A 106 17.54 11.00 3.13
C PHE A 106 18.74 10.22 2.64
N LEU A 107 19.46 10.76 1.65
CA LEU A 107 20.58 10.10 0.99
C LEU A 107 21.83 9.95 1.87
N VAL A 108 22.01 10.82 2.88
CA VAL A 108 23.08 10.68 3.88
C VAL A 108 23.00 9.34 4.61
N GLN A 109 21.81 8.75 4.74
CA GLN A 109 21.61 7.46 5.41
C GLN A 109 22.21 6.27 4.65
N PHE A 110 22.52 6.45 3.35
CA PHE A 110 23.02 5.40 2.46
C PHE A 110 24.54 5.53 2.18
N GLY A 111 25.18 6.60 2.64
CA GLY A 111 26.58 6.90 2.31
C GLY A 111 27.55 5.90 2.94
N ARG A 112 28.36 5.22 2.12
CA ARG A 112 29.43 4.29 2.55
C ARG A 112 30.53 4.93 3.41
N SER A 113 30.62 6.26 3.52
CA SER A 113 31.78 6.95 4.11
C SER A 113 31.50 8.20 4.93
N GLY A 114 30.24 8.58 5.20
CA GLY A 114 29.95 9.83 5.91
C GLY A 114 30.32 11.11 5.15
N GLU A 115 30.86 11.00 3.94
CA GLU A 115 30.93 12.09 2.98
C GLU A 115 29.55 12.23 2.32
N GLY A 116 28.97 13.42 2.43
CA GLY A 116 27.64 13.71 1.92
C GLY A 116 27.46 13.31 0.46
N PHE A 117 26.21 13.12 0.06
CA PHE A 117 25.85 12.86 -1.32
C PHE A 117 26.34 14.01 -2.22
N ASP A 118 27.42 13.78 -2.97
CA ASP A 118 27.94 14.71 -3.96
C ASP A 118 27.06 14.63 -5.21
N TRP A 119 26.24 15.67 -5.42
CA TRP A 119 25.33 15.77 -6.57
C TRP A 119 26.05 16.11 -7.87
N GLU A 120 27.23 16.72 -7.80
CA GLU A 120 27.96 17.25 -8.95
C GLU A 120 28.87 16.20 -9.58
N ARG A 121 29.39 15.26 -8.78
CA ARG A 121 30.35 14.24 -9.22
C ARG A 121 29.70 12.94 -9.74
N LYS A 122 28.38 12.90 -9.86
CA LYS A 122 27.62 11.69 -10.24
C LYS A 122 27.59 11.50 -11.75
N ARG A 123 27.72 10.25 -12.19
CA ARG A 123 27.58 9.88 -13.60
C ARG A 123 26.11 9.78 -13.97
N ARG A 124 25.76 10.42 -15.09
CA ARG A 124 24.51 10.18 -15.81
C ARG A 124 24.70 8.87 -16.57
N GLU A 125 24.20 7.77 -16.01
CA GLU A 125 24.31 6.45 -16.62
C GLU A 125 22.92 5.91 -16.95
N PRO A 126 22.73 5.26 -18.11
CA PRO A 126 21.49 4.58 -18.41
C PRO A 126 21.31 3.40 -17.43
N LEU A 127 20.12 3.29 -16.84
CA LEU A 127 19.77 2.20 -15.91
C LEU A 127 19.49 0.90 -16.70
N THR A 128 20.57 0.22 -17.08
CA THR A 128 20.53 -1.00 -17.90
C THR A 128 20.52 -2.30 -17.08
N GLY A 129 20.57 -2.23 -15.74
CA GLY A 129 20.65 -3.39 -14.85
C GLY A 129 19.37 -4.24 -14.79
N SER A 130 19.54 -5.57 -14.64
CA SER A 130 18.45 -6.53 -14.42
C SER A 130 17.73 -6.34 -13.08
N SER A 131 18.39 -5.68 -12.12
CA SER A 131 17.87 -5.37 -10.79
C SER A 131 16.68 -4.40 -10.79
N TRP A 132 16.46 -3.64 -11.87
CA TRP A 132 15.37 -2.64 -11.97
C TRP A 132 14.13 -3.13 -12.72
N TRP A 133 13.94 -4.45 -12.85
CA TRP A 133 12.89 -5.03 -13.69
C TRP A 133 11.47 -4.58 -13.29
N LYS A 134 11.10 -4.60 -12.00
CA LYS A 134 9.79 -4.13 -11.53
C LYS A 134 9.57 -2.63 -11.74
N ALA A 135 10.63 -1.84 -11.56
CA ALA A 135 10.54 -0.40 -11.79
C ALA A 135 10.08 -0.09 -13.23
N ARG A 136 10.50 -0.89 -14.22
CA ARG A 136 10.04 -0.76 -15.61
C ARG A 136 8.57 -1.10 -15.77
N GLU A 137 8.06 -2.12 -15.09
CA GLU A 137 6.62 -2.45 -15.08
C GLU A 137 5.77 -1.31 -14.50
N PHE A 138 6.32 -0.56 -13.54
CA PHE A 138 5.68 0.62 -12.96
C PHE A 138 5.83 1.88 -13.83
N GLY A 139 6.47 1.78 -14.99
CA GLY A 139 6.75 2.90 -15.89
C GLY A 139 7.81 3.87 -15.36
N TRP A 140 8.61 3.47 -14.37
CA TRP A 140 9.72 4.29 -13.89
C TRP A 140 10.84 4.29 -14.92
N LEU A 141 11.56 5.41 -15.03
CA LEU A 141 12.73 5.51 -15.90
C LEU A 141 12.39 5.26 -17.38
N ALA A 142 11.12 5.48 -17.76
CA ALA A 142 10.60 5.19 -19.09
C ALA A 142 11.12 6.15 -20.17
N ASP A 143 11.72 7.27 -19.78
CA ASP A 143 12.29 8.25 -20.70
C ASP A 143 13.80 8.01 -20.88
N PRO A 144 14.24 7.43 -22.01
CA PRO A 144 15.65 7.18 -22.27
C PRO A 144 16.45 8.46 -22.55
N ALA A 145 15.79 9.59 -22.84
CA ALA A 145 16.44 10.88 -23.01
C ALA A 145 16.68 11.59 -21.67
N LYS A 146 16.10 11.09 -20.57
CA LYS A 146 16.23 11.68 -19.26
C LYS A 146 17.51 11.23 -18.56
N GLU A 147 18.27 12.20 -18.08
CA GLU A 147 19.53 11.96 -17.38
C GLU A 147 19.26 11.85 -15.87
N TYR A 148 19.33 10.63 -15.36
CA TYR A 148 19.18 10.35 -13.93
C TYR A 148 20.51 10.45 -13.20
N VAL A 149 20.47 10.97 -11.98
CA VAL A 149 21.60 10.95 -11.06
C VAL A 149 21.53 9.64 -10.27
N LEU A 150 22.53 8.78 -10.45
CA LEU A 150 22.55 7.45 -9.82
C LEU A 150 23.38 7.42 -8.54
N ALA A 151 22.91 6.66 -7.57
CA ALA A 151 23.56 6.43 -6.31
C ALA A 151 23.45 4.97 -5.91
N GLY A 152 24.35 4.53 -5.05
CA GLY A 152 24.21 3.27 -4.35
C GLY A 152 24.78 3.37 -2.97
N GLY A 153 24.38 2.46 -2.10
CA GLY A 153 24.75 2.49 -0.70
C GLY A 153 24.29 1.25 0.04
N ASP A 154 24.68 1.16 1.31
CA ASP A 154 24.35 0.04 2.17
C ASP A 154 23.88 0.56 3.52
N THR A 155 22.76 0.05 4.06
CA THR A 155 22.37 0.30 5.47
C THR A 155 22.88 -0.80 6.39
N SER A 156 23.30 -1.94 5.82
CA SER A 156 23.91 -3.06 6.55
C SER A 156 24.73 -3.94 5.62
N ARG A 157 25.48 -4.90 6.19
CA ARG A 157 26.25 -5.89 5.40
C ARG A 157 25.40 -6.76 4.47
N ARG A 158 24.09 -6.82 4.69
CA ARG A 158 23.13 -7.63 3.93
C ARG A 158 22.06 -6.79 3.27
N THR A 159 22.25 -5.47 3.16
CA THR A 159 21.21 -4.59 2.64
C THR A 159 21.84 -3.53 1.77
N HIS A 160 21.57 -3.66 0.48
CA HIS A 160 22.14 -2.86 -0.59
C HIS A 160 21.04 -2.03 -1.23
N PHE A 161 21.40 -0.84 -1.67
CA PHE A 161 20.49 0.08 -2.35
C PHE A 161 21.11 0.66 -3.59
N GLU A 162 20.25 0.88 -4.57
CA GLU A 162 20.49 1.68 -5.76
C GLU A 162 19.40 2.76 -5.79
N VAL A 163 19.79 4.00 -6.04
CA VAL A 163 18.87 5.14 -6.07
C VAL A 163 19.08 5.91 -7.38
N ALA A 164 18.00 6.18 -8.08
CA ALA A 164 17.98 7.06 -9.24
C ALA A 164 17.18 8.32 -8.89
N LEU A 165 17.74 9.48 -9.20
CA LEU A 165 17.16 10.78 -8.90
C LEU A 165 16.94 11.55 -10.19
N ASP A 166 15.77 12.18 -10.29
CA ASP A 166 15.41 13.09 -11.36
C ASP A 166 15.29 14.51 -10.80
N PRO A 167 16.31 15.36 -11.05
CA PRO A 167 16.34 16.73 -10.54
C PRO A 167 15.61 17.73 -11.45
N GLY A 168 14.89 17.28 -12.50
CA GLY A 168 14.35 18.15 -13.56
C GLY A 168 13.25 19.14 -13.14
N GLY A 169 12.92 19.25 -11.86
CA GLY A 169 11.83 20.09 -11.36
C GLY A 169 12.08 20.65 -9.95
N PRO A 170 11.13 21.45 -9.41
CA PRO A 170 11.25 22.06 -8.07
C PRO A 170 11.24 21.02 -6.93
N ARG A 171 10.82 19.79 -7.23
CA ARG A 171 10.85 18.63 -6.35
C ARG A 171 11.64 17.55 -7.05
N VAL A 172 12.51 16.87 -6.30
CA VAL A 172 13.29 15.76 -6.83
C VAL A 172 12.45 14.51 -6.75
N LEU A 173 12.31 13.84 -7.89
CA LEU A 173 11.69 12.52 -7.95
C LEU A 173 12.75 11.46 -7.65
N VAL A 174 12.48 10.66 -6.62
CA VAL A 174 13.36 9.62 -6.11
C VAL A 174 12.81 8.27 -6.49
N TYR A 175 13.66 7.43 -7.06
CA TYR A 175 13.43 6.00 -7.26
C TYR A 175 14.49 5.24 -6.50
N LEU A 176 14.09 4.33 -5.63
CA LEU A 176 15.00 3.54 -4.81
C LEU A 176 14.67 2.07 -5.00
N HIS A 177 15.71 1.29 -5.25
CA HIS A 177 15.69 -0.15 -5.31
C HIS A 177 16.57 -0.67 -4.17
N GLY A 178 16.00 -1.51 -3.30
CA GLY A 178 16.72 -2.15 -2.20
C GLY A 178 16.64 -3.66 -2.30
N TYR A 179 17.72 -4.36 -1.98
CA TYR A 179 17.74 -5.82 -1.95
C TYR A 179 18.63 -6.32 -0.81
N ARG A 180 18.39 -7.56 -0.37
CA ARG A 180 19.17 -8.21 0.68
C ARG A 180 19.89 -9.44 0.12
N ALA A 181 21.20 -9.50 0.35
CA ALA A 181 22.09 -10.57 -0.07
C ALA A 181 22.92 -11.11 1.10
#